data_AF-A0A328ZQ68-F1
#
_entry.id   AF-A0A328ZQ68-F1
#
_cell.length_a   1.000
_cell.length_b   1.000
_cell.length_c   1.000
_cell.angle_alpha   90.00
_cell.angle_beta   90.00
_cell.angle_gamma   90.00
#
_symmetry.space_group_name_H-M   'P 1'
#
loop_
_entity.id
_entity.type
_entity.pdbx_description
1 polymer ?
#
loop_
_entity_poly.entity_id
_entity_poly.type
_entity_poly.pdbx_seq_one_letter_code
_entity_poly.pdbx_strand_id
1 'polypeptide(L)'
;MLCGLPIGRPGGSVPILFRTAMVAAALLASHAQAQPAAMVRDGEWLTIHGFPEVPDGDLVQINPTVVPWRGRVTVDVRVSRASTRTSYGKTPYRSFKGVAVFDCEARAGWYLSLQYFQEPFWQGPVTARDEFKDNEAPVAFNGVPGHPAGKILRAACQGR
;
A
#
# COMPACT_ATOMS: atom_id res chain seq x y z
N MET A 1 -54.22 48.38 -35.86
CA MET A 1 -53.44 49.64 -35.80
C MET A 1 -52.00 49.24 -35.48
N LEU A 2 -51.17 48.94 -36.48
CA LEU A 2 -50.42 49.87 -37.36
C LEU A 2 -49.28 50.61 -36.63
N CYS A 3 -48.06 50.29 -37.10
CA CYS A 3 -46.89 51.18 -37.24
C CYS A 3 -46.21 51.67 -35.94
N GLY A 4 -44.88 51.76 -35.86
CA GLY A 4 -43.84 51.58 -36.87
C GLY A 4 -42.46 51.89 -36.29
N LEU A 5 -41.42 51.33 -36.93
CA LEU A 5 -40.07 51.89 -36.97
C LEU A 5 -40.13 53.27 -37.63
N PRO A 6 -39.22 54.22 -37.31
CA PRO A 6 -38.03 54.40 -38.17
C PRO A 6 -36.74 54.90 -37.45
N ILE A 7 -35.55 54.45 -37.86
CA ILE A 7 -34.57 55.10 -38.78
C ILE A 7 -33.86 56.31 -38.17
N GLY A 8 -32.51 56.34 -38.25
CA GLY A 8 -31.78 57.60 -38.37
C GLY A 8 -30.36 57.64 -37.83
N ARG A 9 -29.38 57.36 -38.71
CA ARG A 9 -27.93 57.65 -38.54
C ARG A 9 -27.65 59.16 -38.39
N PRO A 10 -26.51 59.54 -37.79
CA PRO A 10 -25.41 60.09 -38.60
C PRO A 10 -24.08 59.41 -38.22
N GLY A 11 -23.09 59.17 -39.09
CA GLY A 11 -22.54 60.06 -40.11
C GLY A 11 -21.28 60.71 -39.53
N GLY A 12 -20.09 60.35 -40.04
CA GLY A 12 -18.85 61.08 -39.72
C GLY A 12 -17.60 60.20 -39.69
N SER A 13 -16.85 60.24 -40.78
CA SER A 13 -15.56 59.58 -40.98
C SER A 13 -14.38 60.48 -40.51
N VAL A 14 -13.39 59.85 -39.84
CA VAL A 14 -11.91 60.05 -39.96
C VAL A 14 -11.34 61.37 -39.38
N PRO A 15 -10.16 61.44 -38.68
CA PRO A 15 -8.91 60.73 -38.98
C PRO A 15 -8.09 60.10 -37.83
N ILE A 16 -7.31 59.09 -38.23
CA ILE A 16 -5.86 58.90 -38.01
C ILE A 16 -5.25 59.76 -36.90
N LEU A 17 -4.67 59.13 -35.87
CA LEU A 17 -3.24 59.26 -35.53
C LEU A 17 -2.88 58.38 -34.34
N PHE A 18 -2.00 57.41 -34.61
CA PHE A 18 -0.86 57.00 -33.78
C PHE A 18 -0.93 57.34 -32.28
N ARG A 19 -1.07 56.32 -31.43
CA ARG A 19 -0.01 55.83 -30.53
C ARG A 19 -0.55 54.83 -29.51
N THR A 20 0.39 54.02 -29.02
CA THR A 20 0.38 53.31 -27.72
C THR A 20 -0.47 52.04 -27.60
N ALA A 21 0.19 50.93 -27.92
CA ALA A 21 0.43 49.78 -27.04
C ALA A 21 -0.56 49.53 -25.88
N MET A 22 -1.23 48.38 -25.89
CA MET A 22 -0.97 47.32 -24.92
C MET A 22 -1.63 46.01 -25.37
N VAL A 23 -0.81 44.97 -25.45
CA VAL A 23 -1.18 43.59 -25.76
C VAL A 23 -1.99 43.03 -24.59
N ALA A 24 -3.28 42.75 -24.80
CA ALA A 24 -4.10 42.02 -23.84
C ALA A 24 -3.95 40.52 -24.09
N ALA A 25 -3.03 39.89 -23.34
CA ALA A 25 -2.70 38.49 -23.44
C ALA A 25 -3.66 37.60 -22.62
N ALA A 26 -4.29 36.67 -23.34
CA ALA A 26 -4.53 35.26 -23.01
C ALA A 26 -5.22 34.86 -21.69
N LEU A 27 -6.48 34.41 -21.86
CA LEU A 27 -7.11 33.20 -21.29
C LEU A 27 -6.23 32.36 -20.34
N LEU A 28 -6.48 32.42 -19.03
CA LEU A 28 -5.95 31.47 -18.05
C LEU A 28 -6.99 30.37 -17.78
N ALA A 29 -6.92 29.29 -18.56
CA ALA A 29 -7.62 28.05 -18.27
C ALA A 29 -6.91 27.32 -17.11
N SER A 30 -7.57 27.26 -15.95
CA SER A 30 -7.14 26.50 -14.78
C SER A 30 -7.17 25.00 -15.08
N HIS A 31 -6.10 24.47 -15.67
CA HIS A 31 -5.88 23.04 -15.75
C HIS A 31 -5.42 22.55 -14.38
N ALA A 32 -6.35 22.05 -13.58
CA ALA A 32 -6.05 21.21 -12.44
C ALA A 32 -5.31 19.96 -12.96
N GLN A 33 -3.99 20.01 -12.95
CA GLN A 33 -3.15 18.85 -13.22
C GLN A 33 -3.43 17.84 -12.10
N ALA A 34 -4.26 16.84 -12.39
CA ALA A 34 -4.33 15.62 -11.61
C ALA A 34 -2.94 14.99 -11.67
N GLN A 35 -2.13 15.25 -10.64
CA GLN A 35 -0.85 14.59 -10.48
C GLN A 35 -1.16 13.10 -10.35
N PRO A 36 -0.55 12.23 -11.18
CA PRO A 36 -0.65 10.80 -10.93
C PRO A 36 -0.16 10.58 -9.50
N ALA A 37 -1.02 10.03 -8.65
CA ALA A 37 -0.65 9.66 -7.30
C ALA A 37 0.63 8.83 -7.41
N ALA A 38 1.72 9.35 -6.86
CA ALA A 38 2.96 8.61 -6.77
C ALA A 38 2.62 7.31 -6.06
N MET A 39 2.62 6.19 -6.79
CA MET A 39 2.63 4.88 -6.19
C MET A 39 3.88 4.85 -5.31
N VAL A 40 3.69 4.89 -4.00
CA VAL A 40 4.74 4.65 -3.03
C VAL A 40 5.31 3.28 -3.37
N ARG A 41 6.51 3.23 -3.98
CA ARG A 41 7.32 2.01 -3.96
C ARG A 41 7.86 1.88 -2.54
N ASP A 42 6.97 1.44 -1.64
CA ASP A 42 7.36 0.75 -0.43
C ASP A 42 8.31 -0.37 -0.88
N GLY A 43 9.49 -0.49 -0.27
CA GLY A 43 10.45 -1.56 -0.55
C GLY A 43 9.70 -2.88 -0.78
N GLU A 44 9.90 -3.48 -1.95
CA GLU A 44 8.91 -4.31 -2.64
C GLU A 44 8.57 -5.57 -1.82
N TRP A 45 7.47 -5.51 -1.05
CA TRP A 45 6.95 -6.64 -0.31
C TRP A 45 6.64 -7.78 -1.28
N LEU A 46 7.31 -8.92 -1.10
CA LEU A 46 7.15 -10.07 -1.98
C LEU A 46 5.95 -10.91 -1.56
N THR A 47 5.03 -11.15 -2.49
CA THR A 47 3.87 -12.03 -2.27
C THR A 47 4.28 -13.50 -2.37
N ILE A 48 4.09 -14.23 -1.27
CA ILE A 48 4.35 -15.68 -1.19
C ILE A 48 3.08 -16.50 -1.44
N HIS A 49 1.94 -15.94 -1.08
CA HIS A 49 0.62 -16.53 -1.25
C HIS A 49 -0.45 -15.44 -1.38
N GLY A 50 -1.46 -15.68 -2.21
CA GLY A 50 -2.61 -14.80 -2.35
C GLY A 50 -2.45 -13.72 -3.42
N PHE A 51 -3.45 -12.85 -3.49
CA PHE A 51 -3.56 -11.76 -4.45
C PHE A 51 -3.82 -10.45 -3.68
N PRO A 52 -2.92 -9.46 -3.72
CA PRO A 52 -3.10 -8.17 -3.00
C PRO A 52 -4.38 -7.41 -3.36
N GLU A 53 -4.91 -7.65 -4.55
CA GLU A 53 -6.15 -7.05 -5.06
C GLU A 53 -7.43 -7.70 -4.52
N VAL A 54 -7.33 -8.84 -3.80
CA VAL A 54 -8.48 -9.56 -3.24
C VAL A 54 -8.52 -9.40 -1.71
N PRO A 55 -9.27 -8.42 -1.16
CA PRO A 55 -9.32 -8.14 0.28
C PRO A 55 -9.85 -9.28 1.14
N ASP A 56 -10.77 -10.08 0.61
CA ASP A 56 -11.38 -11.20 1.32
C ASP A 56 -10.58 -12.51 1.16
N GLY A 57 -9.37 -12.44 0.59
CA GLY A 57 -8.47 -13.57 0.41
C GLY A 57 -7.43 -13.71 1.53
N ASP A 58 -6.83 -14.90 1.65
CA ASP A 58 -5.58 -15.04 2.39
C ASP A 58 -4.44 -14.43 1.58
N LEU A 59 -3.64 -13.56 2.21
CA LEU A 59 -2.47 -12.92 1.62
C LEU A 59 -1.30 -13.07 2.57
N VAL A 60 -0.17 -13.60 2.08
CA VAL A 60 1.09 -13.68 2.84
C VAL A 60 2.16 -12.96 2.05
N GLN A 61 2.77 -11.96 2.67
CA GLN A 61 3.88 -11.22 2.08
C GLN A 61 5.06 -11.14 3.05
N ILE A 62 6.26 -11.02 2.50
CA ILE A 62 7.49 -10.83 3.27
C ILE A 62 8.27 -9.64 2.74
N ASN A 63 9.08 -9.03 3.60
CA ASN A 63 10.16 -8.16 3.16
C ASN A 63 11.34 -9.06 2.75
N PRO A 64 11.82 -9.00 1.49
CA PRO A 64 12.93 -9.84 1.04
C PRO A 64 14.27 -9.48 1.71
N THR A 65 14.34 -8.36 2.43
CA THR A 65 15.52 -7.94 3.17
C THR A 65 15.72 -8.82 4.41
N VAL A 66 16.66 -9.76 4.32
CA VAL A 66 17.06 -10.60 5.46
C VAL A 66 18.02 -9.84 6.37
N VAL A 67 17.80 -9.92 7.68
CA VAL A 67 18.69 -9.30 8.68
C VAL A 67 19.34 -10.40 9.53
N PRO A 68 20.69 -10.42 9.69
CA PRO A 68 21.34 -11.37 10.57
C PRO A 68 20.91 -11.17 12.03
N TRP A 69 20.60 -12.25 12.74
CA TRP A 69 20.19 -12.19 14.14
C TRP A 69 20.70 -13.42 14.91
N ARG A 70 21.70 -13.26 15.79
CA ARG A 70 22.24 -14.33 16.65
C ARG A 70 22.51 -15.65 15.91
N GLY A 71 23.24 -15.59 14.79
CA GLY A 71 23.53 -16.76 13.94
C GLY A 71 22.39 -17.21 13.01
N ARG A 72 21.18 -16.67 13.20
CA ARG A 72 19.97 -16.91 12.39
C ARG A 72 19.69 -15.74 11.46
N VAL A 73 18.57 -15.78 10.74
CA VAL A 73 18.09 -14.66 9.90
C VAL A 73 16.69 -14.25 10.31
N THR A 74 16.42 -12.95 10.34
CA THR A 74 15.07 -12.41 10.53
C THR A 74 14.51 -11.86 9.23
N VAL A 75 13.19 -12.00 9.10
CA VAL A 75 12.39 -11.57 7.96
C VAL A 75 11.11 -10.94 8.49
N ASP A 76 10.79 -9.74 8.01
CA ASP A 76 9.48 -9.15 8.29
C ASP A 76 8.41 -9.85 7.47
N VAL A 77 7.31 -10.17 8.13
CA VAL A 77 6.16 -10.81 7.51
C VAL A 77 4.91 -9.98 7.76
N ARG A 78 4.01 -10.00 6.79
CA ARG A 78 2.69 -9.43 6.94
C ARG A 78 1.65 -10.35 6.29
N VAL A 79 0.58 -10.62 7.02
CA VAL A 79 -0.46 -11.57 6.61
C VAL A 79 -1.83 -10.93 6.73
N SER A 80 -2.65 -11.06 5.69
CA SER A 80 -4.10 -10.81 5.73
C SER A 80 -4.83 -12.14 5.63
N ARG A 81 -5.95 -12.27 6.34
CA ARG A 81 -6.73 -13.50 6.37
C ARG A 81 -8.08 -13.30 5.73
N ALA A 82 -8.50 -14.30 4.94
CA ALA A 82 -9.87 -14.40 4.44
C ALA A 82 -10.89 -14.50 5.57
N SER A 83 -10.45 -15.06 6.71
CA SER A 83 -11.13 -15.44 7.96
C SER A 83 -10.75 -14.67 9.25
N THR A 84 -11.65 -14.38 10.20
CA THR A 84 -11.22 -13.89 11.53
C THR A 84 -10.65 -15.08 12.25
N ARG A 85 -9.51 -14.88 12.89
CA ARG A 85 -8.84 -15.91 13.65
C ARG A 85 -8.47 -15.42 15.02
N THR A 86 -8.11 -16.37 15.88
CA THR A 86 -7.69 -16.09 17.24
C THR A 86 -6.17 -16.16 17.30
N SER A 87 -5.55 -15.14 17.88
CA SER A 87 -4.11 -15.05 18.10
C SER A 87 -3.64 -16.01 19.20
N TYR A 88 -2.32 -16.10 19.41
CA TYR A 88 -1.73 -16.81 20.54
C TYR A 88 -2.22 -16.21 21.88
N GLY A 89 -2.26 -14.88 21.98
CA GLY A 89 -2.85 -14.14 23.11
C GLY A 89 -4.37 -14.19 23.22
N LYS A 90 -5.06 -15.06 22.45
CA LYS A 90 -6.53 -15.22 22.42
C LYS A 90 -7.33 -14.01 21.92
N THR A 91 -6.68 -13.07 21.24
CA THR A 91 -7.35 -11.89 20.65
C THR A 91 -7.81 -12.22 19.24
N PRO A 92 -9.05 -11.87 18.83
CA PRO A 92 -9.45 -11.99 17.44
C PRO A 92 -8.54 -11.11 16.56
N TYR A 93 -8.29 -11.52 15.33
CA TYR A 93 -7.54 -10.74 14.35
C TYR A 93 -7.95 -11.13 12.93
N ARG A 94 -7.70 -10.21 12.01
CA ARG A 94 -7.99 -10.33 10.58
C ARG A 94 -6.73 -10.19 9.74
N SER A 95 -5.76 -9.45 10.25
CA SER A 95 -4.42 -9.38 9.69
C SER A 95 -3.38 -9.17 10.79
N PHE A 96 -2.11 -9.44 10.48
CA PHE A 96 -1.00 -9.18 11.38
C PHE A 96 0.28 -8.79 10.63
N LYS A 97 1.13 -8.02 11.30
CA LYS A 97 2.54 -7.78 10.92
C LYS A 97 3.43 -8.43 11.98
N GLY A 98 4.60 -8.93 11.61
CA GLY A 98 5.48 -9.56 12.57
C GLY A 98 6.90 -9.76 12.08
N VAL A 99 7.75 -10.16 13.01
CA VAL A 99 9.15 -10.51 12.73
C VAL A 99 9.29 -12.02 12.92
N ALA A 100 9.69 -12.71 11.85
CA ALA A 100 10.01 -14.13 11.90
C ALA A 100 11.53 -14.31 11.92
N VAL A 101 12.02 -15.21 12.78
CA VAL A 101 13.39 -15.71 12.76
C VAL A 101 13.42 -17.10 12.13
N PHE A 102 14.41 -17.36 11.28
CA PHE A 102 14.67 -18.65 10.68
C PHE A 102 16.07 -19.14 11.04
N ASP A 103 16.12 -20.37 11.53
CA ASP A 103 17.33 -21.16 11.70
C ASP A 103 17.55 -22.01 10.45
N CYS A 104 18.61 -21.70 9.71
CA CYS A 104 18.94 -22.37 8.46
C CYS A 104 19.54 -23.75 8.66
N GLU A 105 20.18 -24.01 9.80
CA GLU A 105 20.74 -25.33 10.14
C GLU A 105 19.61 -26.26 10.56
N ALA A 106 18.76 -25.81 11.50
CA ALA A 106 17.62 -26.58 11.98
C ALA A 106 16.44 -26.63 11.00
N ARG A 107 16.49 -25.83 9.92
CA ARG A 107 15.44 -25.70 8.90
C ARG A 107 14.06 -25.39 9.50
N ALA A 108 14.05 -24.49 10.47
CA ALA A 108 12.87 -24.13 11.26
C ALA A 108 12.77 -22.61 11.45
N GLY A 109 11.58 -22.12 11.83
CA GLY A 109 11.38 -20.71 12.10
C GLY A 109 10.29 -20.43 13.11
N TRP A 110 10.42 -19.30 13.79
CA TRP A 110 9.55 -18.85 14.88
C TRP A 110 9.29 -17.35 14.79
N TYR A 111 8.17 -16.89 15.32
CA TYR A 111 7.93 -15.47 15.48
C TYR A 111 8.67 -14.94 16.70
N LEU A 112 9.26 -13.74 16.56
CA LEU A 112 9.78 -12.96 17.69
C LEU A 112 8.72 -11.99 18.21
N SER A 113 7.93 -11.42 17.31
CA SER A 113 6.84 -10.52 17.65
C SER A 113 5.74 -10.53 16.60
N LEU A 114 4.50 -10.27 17.04
CA LEU A 114 3.32 -10.12 16.20
C LEU A 114 2.50 -8.88 16.65
N GLN A 115 2.02 -8.11 15.68
CA GLN A 115 1.09 -6.99 15.86
C GLN A 115 -0.18 -7.29 15.07
N TYR A 116 -1.33 -7.26 15.74
CA TYR A 116 -2.61 -7.71 15.17
C TYR A 116 -3.56 -6.54 14.89
N PHE A 117 -4.41 -6.74 13.88
CA PHE A 117 -5.41 -5.80 13.41
C PHE A 117 -6.74 -6.52 13.18
N GLN A 118 -7.87 -5.84 13.34
CA GLN A 118 -9.22 -6.38 13.07
C GLN A 118 -9.65 -6.24 11.61
N GLU A 119 -8.95 -5.42 10.84
CA GLU A 119 -9.24 -5.21 9.41
C GLU A 119 -8.27 -6.01 8.53
N PRO A 120 -8.66 -6.37 7.30
CA PRO A 120 -7.73 -6.93 6.33
C PRO A 120 -6.61 -5.92 6.01
N PHE A 121 -5.52 -6.44 5.44
CA PHE A 121 -4.39 -5.61 4.96
C PHE A 121 -3.78 -4.66 6.01
N TRP A 122 -3.77 -5.08 7.28
CA TRP A 122 -3.12 -4.39 8.38
C TRP A 122 -3.63 -2.96 8.59
N GLN A 123 -4.93 -2.76 8.32
CA GLN A 123 -5.59 -1.49 8.47
C GLN A 123 -6.18 -1.33 9.89
N GLY A 124 -6.49 -0.08 10.24
CA GLY A 124 -7.06 0.25 11.53
C GLY A 124 -6.06 0.21 12.70
N PRO A 125 -6.55 0.35 13.94
CA PRO A 125 -5.70 0.34 15.12
C PRO A 125 -5.13 -1.05 15.40
N VAL A 126 -3.94 -1.08 15.99
CA VAL A 126 -3.37 -2.32 16.54
C VAL A 126 -4.19 -2.74 17.74
N THR A 127 -4.76 -3.95 17.72
CA THR A 127 -5.61 -4.46 18.80
C THR A 127 -4.88 -5.35 19.80
N ALA A 128 -3.73 -5.89 19.41
CA ALA A 128 -2.87 -6.65 20.31
C ALA A 128 -1.43 -6.68 19.79
N ARG A 129 -0.49 -6.91 20.72
CA ARG A 129 0.90 -7.23 20.42
C ARG A 129 1.31 -8.44 21.25
N ASP A 130 1.92 -9.41 20.60
CA ASP A 130 2.54 -10.56 21.26
C ASP A 130 4.05 -10.49 21.03
N GLU A 131 4.83 -10.72 22.09
CA GLU A 131 6.26 -10.97 22.03
C GLU A 131 6.51 -12.40 22.47
N PHE A 132 7.43 -13.08 21.81
CA PHE A 132 7.67 -14.51 22.01
C PHE A 132 9.11 -14.76 22.42
N LYS A 133 9.29 -15.77 23.26
CA LYS A 133 10.61 -16.32 23.51
C LYS A 133 11.05 -17.17 22.32
N ASP A 134 12.35 -17.45 22.28
CA ASP A 134 12.91 -18.38 21.32
C ASP A 134 12.12 -19.69 21.31
N ASN A 135 11.76 -20.13 20.11
CA ASN A 135 11.08 -21.37 19.82
C ASN A 135 9.62 -21.51 20.30
N GLU A 136 9.00 -20.43 20.80
CA GLU A 136 7.65 -20.47 21.39
C GLU A 136 6.52 -20.46 20.36
N ALA A 137 6.66 -19.68 19.27
CA ALA A 137 5.61 -19.49 18.27
C ALA A 137 6.08 -19.90 16.87
N PRO A 138 5.90 -21.18 16.46
CA PRO A 138 6.34 -21.65 15.16
C PRO A 138 5.69 -20.93 13.97
N VAL A 139 6.48 -20.68 12.93
CA VAL A 139 6.00 -20.12 11.66
C VAL A 139 5.38 -21.23 10.82
N ALA A 140 4.05 -21.40 10.93
CA ALA A 140 3.33 -22.47 10.23
C ALA A 140 2.32 -21.99 9.17
N PHE A 141 1.84 -20.74 9.25
CA PHE A 141 0.74 -20.21 8.41
C PHE A 141 -0.46 -21.17 8.28
N ASN A 142 -0.92 -21.72 9.42
CA ASN A 142 -1.97 -22.75 9.44
C ASN A 142 -3.20 -22.37 8.60
N GLY A 143 -3.63 -23.28 7.73
CA GLY A 143 -4.79 -23.10 6.86
C GLY A 143 -4.53 -22.30 5.58
N VAL A 144 -3.28 -21.91 5.30
CA VAL A 144 -2.91 -21.26 4.03
C VAL A 144 -2.33 -22.31 3.06
N PRO A 145 -2.93 -22.51 1.87
CA PRO A 145 -2.45 -23.48 0.88
C PRO A 145 -1.03 -23.20 0.36
N GLY A 146 -0.33 -24.25 -0.06
CA GLY A 146 0.94 -24.12 -0.80
C GLY A 146 2.20 -23.92 0.06
N HIS A 147 2.14 -24.29 1.35
CA HIS A 147 3.26 -24.36 2.28
C HIS A 147 4.12 -23.07 2.33
N PRO A 148 3.53 -21.90 2.67
CA PRO A 148 4.24 -20.61 2.62
C PRO A 148 5.50 -20.58 3.51
N ALA A 149 5.44 -21.18 4.71
CA ALA A 149 6.58 -21.25 5.63
C ALA A 149 7.82 -21.89 4.98
N GLY A 150 7.63 -23.00 4.27
CA GLY A 150 8.73 -23.68 3.57
C GLY A 150 9.30 -22.87 2.42
N LYS A 151 8.48 -22.08 1.71
CA LYS A 151 8.95 -21.18 0.66
C LYS A 151 9.83 -20.07 1.23
N ILE A 152 9.37 -19.45 2.32
CA ILE A 152 10.11 -18.37 2.99
C ILE A 152 11.42 -18.90 3.57
N LEU A 153 11.39 -20.04 4.26
CA LEU A 153 12.60 -20.68 4.80
C LEU A 153 13.64 -20.94 3.70
N ARG A 154 13.23 -21.50 2.55
CA ARG A 154 14.16 -21.73 1.43
C ARG A 154 14.75 -20.44 0.88
N ALA A 155 13.95 -19.40 0.74
CA ALA A 155 14.42 -18.10 0.25
C ALA A 155 15.37 -17.42 1.25
N ALA A 156 15.03 -17.43 2.54
CA ALA A 156 15.84 -16.81 3.59
C ALA A 156 17.19 -17.50 3.81
N CYS A 157 17.25 -18.81 3.56
CA CYS A 157 18.45 -19.63 3.75
C CYS A 157 19.21 -19.93 2.45
N GLN A 158 18.89 -19.26 1.35
CA GLN A 158 19.57 -19.48 0.08
C GLN A 158 21.04 -19.04 0.18
N GLY A 159 21.97 -19.97 -0.04
CA GLY A 159 23.42 -19.70 -0.02
C GLY A 159 24.11 -19.87 1.34
N ARG A 160 23.45 -20.51 2.31
CA ARG A 160 24.05 -20.95 3.57
C ARG A 160 24.11 -22.47 3.67
#